data_AF-A0A950XF24-F1
#
_entry.id   AF-A0A950XF24-F1
#
_cell.length_a   1.000
_cell.length_b   1.000
_cell.length_c   1.000
_cell.angle_alpha   90.00
_cell.angle_beta   90.00
_cell.angle_gamma   90.00
#
_symmetry.space_group_name_H-M   'P 1'
#
loop_
_entity.id
_entity.type
_entity.pdbx_description
1 polymer ?
#
loop_
_entity_poly.entity_id
_entity_poly.type
_entity_poly.pdbx_seq_one_letter_code
_entity_poly.pdbx_strand_id
1 'polypeptide(L)'
;VDRRERIVRAPAMRTAEIFSSLGGDRGWLAFDWLWRLRGRIDRIAGGTGLRRGRRSMKTLRVGDALDFWRVEAYEPGRMLRLRAEMLLPGRAWLQFETESLSSAKSTLVQTAFFEPRGLWGYLYWYAVLPFHGVVFGRMIDEVAKAAERV
;
A
#
# COMPACT_ATOMS: atom_id res chain seq x y z
N VAL A 1 2.05 3.48 -14.21
CA VAL A 1 2.85 2.99 -13.06
C VAL A 1 3.44 4.20 -12.36
N ASP A 2 3.40 4.25 -11.03
CA ASP A 2 4.08 5.25 -10.19
C ASP A 2 5.06 4.50 -9.26
N ARG A 3 6.37 4.71 -9.45
CA ARG A 3 7.44 4.06 -8.66
C ARG A 3 8.19 5.13 -7.87
N ARG A 4 8.38 4.88 -6.58
CA ARG A 4 9.08 5.78 -5.66
C ARG A 4 10.10 5.00 -4.84
N GLU A 5 11.17 5.70 -4.48
CA GLU A 5 12.29 5.09 -3.78
C GLU A 5 12.79 6.03 -2.68
N ARG A 6 13.19 5.44 -1.55
CA ARG A 6 13.81 6.12 -0.41
C ARG A 6 14.93 5.26 0.16
N ILE A 7 16.01 5.92 0.56
CA ILE A 7 17.02 5.30 1.43
C ILE A 7 16.52 5.44 2.87
N VAL A 8 16.49 4.32 3.58
CA VAL A 8 16.05 4.24 4.98
C VAL A 8 17.25 3.89 5.85
N ARG A 9 17.46 4.64 6.93
CA ARG A 9 18.52 4.39 7.93
C ARG A 9 18.11 3.29 8.91
N ALA A 10 17.70 2.14 8.36
CA ALA A 10 17.35 0.95 9.11
C ALA A 10 17.70 -0.32 8.29
N PRO A 11 17.94 -1.47 8.95
CA PRO A 11 18.13 -2.74 8.26
C PRO A 11 16.90 -3.12 7.43
N ALA A 12 17.09 -3.82 6.32
CA ALA A 12 16.01 -4.22 5.40
C ALA A 12 14.89 -5.00 6.11
N MET A 13 15.25 -5.90 7.03
CA MET A 13 14.26 -6.67 7.81
C MET A 13 13.30 -5.77 8.58
N ARG A 14 13.82 -4.69 9.17
CA ARG A 14 13.01 -3.74 9.93
C ARG A 14 12.10 -2.93 9.03
N THR A 15 12.61 -2.45 7.90
CA THR A 15 11.80 -1.79 6.87
C THR A 15 10.67 -2.71 6.39
N ALA A 16 10.96 -3.99 6.20
CA ALA A 16 9.99 -5.01 5.84
C ALA A 16 8.92 -5.24 6.90
N GLU A 17 9.29 -5.28 8.17
CA GLU A 17 8.33 -5.38 9.28
C GLU A 17 7.36 -4.19 9.28
N ILE A 18 7.85 -2.97 9.03
CA ILE A 18 7.00 -1.77 9.00
C ILE A 18 5.99 -1.85 7.85
N PHE A 19 6.41 -2.07 6.59
CA PHE A 19 5.42 -2.14 5.51
C PHE A 19 4.51 -3.37 5.62
N SER A 20 5.01 -4.47 6.21
CA SER A 20 4.22 -5.67 6.53
C SER A 20 3.21 -5.43 7.66
N SER A 21 3.38 -4.38 8.45
CA SER A 21 2.47 -4.02 9.53
C SER A 21 1.38 -3.01 9.12
N LEU A 22 1.40 -2.53 7.87
CA LEU A 22 0.39 -1.59 7.36
C LEU A 22 -1.01 -2.24 7.31
N GLY A 23 -2.04 -1.41 7.44
CA GLY A 23 -3.45 -1.82 7.45
C GLY A 23 -3.98 -2.25 8.83
N GLY A 24 -5.30 -2.37 8.96
CA GLY A 24 -5.95 -2.64 10.25
C GLY A 24 -5.84 -1.46 11.22
N ASP A 25 -5.65 -1.72 12.52
CA ASP A 25 -5.65 -0.67 13.56
C ASP A 25 -4.47 0.32 13.45
N ARG A 26 -3.40 -0.04 12.72
CA ARG A 26 -2.25 0.84 12.44
C ARG A 26 -2.56 1.86 11.33
N GLY A 27 -3.64 1.64 10.57
CA GLY A 27 -4.01 2.46 9.41
C GLY A 27 -3.00 2.37 8.28
N TRP A 28 -3.11 3.31 7.33
CA TRP A 28 -2.25 3.38 6.14
C TRP A 28 -1.15 4.44 6.24
N LEU A 29 -0.87 4.93 7.46
CA LEU A 29 0.10 5.98 7.83
C LEU A 29 -0.05 7.32 7.07
N ALA A 30 -0.84 7.39 6.00
CA ALA A 30 -1.12 8.56 5.19
C ALA A 30 -2.57 8.53 4.66
N PHE A 31 -3.27 9.66 4.81
CA PHE A 31 -4.61 9.90 4.25
C PHE A 31 -5.69 8.85 4.57
N ASP A 32 -5.69 8.31 5.80
CA ASP A 32 -6.74 7.41 6.32
C ASP A 32 -8.17 7.92 6.03
N TRP A 33 -8.39 9.23 6.05
CA TRP A 33 -9.69 9.83 5.72
C TRP A 33 -10.09 9.68 4.25
N LEU A 34 -9.13 9.73 3.33
CA LEU A 34 -9.35 9.58 1.88
C LEU A 34 -9.69 8.13 1.57
N TRP A 35 -9.01 7.20 2.24
CA TRP A 35 -9.31 5.78 2.19
C TRP A 35 -10.67 5.47 2.82
N ARG A 36 -11.04 6.11 3.95
CA ARG A 36 -12.38 6.05 4.55
C ARG A 36 -13.47 6.59 3.64
N LEU A 37 -13.24 7.75 3.01
CA LEU A 37 -14.16 8.34 2.04
C LEU A 37 -14.35 7.39 0.84
N ARG A 38 -13.25 6.87 0.29
CA ARG A 38 -13.29 5.94 -0.84
C ARG A 38 -14.00 4.64 -0.50
N GLY A 39 -13.75 4.08 0.68
CA GLY A 39 -14.44 2.88 1.16
C GLY A 39 -15.92 3.10 1.46
N ARG A 40 -16.36 4.33 1.77
CA ARG A 40 -17.80 4.67 1.84
C ARG A 40 -18.42 4.75 0.45
N ILE A 41 -17.77 5.39 -0.51
CA ILE A 41 -18.23 5.46 -1.92
C ILE A 41 -18.34 4.05 -2.50
N ASP A 42 -17.33 3.21 -2.26
CA ASP A 42 -17.32 1.81 -2.68
C ASP A 42 -18.52 1.05 -2.13
N ARG A 43 -18.81 1.20 -0.83
CA ARG A 43 -19.97 0.57 -0.19
C ARG A 43 -21.30 1.03 -0.79
N ILE A 44 -21.45 2.33 -1.06
CA ILE A 44 -22.66 2.88 -1.68
C ILE A 44 -22.85 2.31 -3.09
N ALA A 45 -21.75 2.04 -3.81
CA ALA A 45 -21.76 1.42 -5.13
C ALA A 45 -21.83 -0.12 -5.12
N GLY A 46 -22.03 -0.77 -3.96
CA GLY A 46 -22.14 -2.23 -3.83
C GLY A 46 -20.81 -2.98 -3.68
N GLY A 47 -19.70 -2.27 -3.45
CA GLY A 47 -18.38 -2.82 -3.18
C GLY A 47 -18.15 -3.27 -1.73
N THR A 48 -16.96 -3.80 -1.46
CA THR A 48 -16.62 -4.47 -0.20
C THR A 48 -16.37 -3.49 0.97
N GLY A 49 -15.99 -2.24 0.70
CA GLY A 49 -15.64 -1.22 1.70
C GLY A 49 -14.47 -1.60 2.63
N LEU A 50 -14.25 -0.85 3.72
CA LEU A 50 -13.19 -1.07 4.72
C LEU A 50 -13.43 -2.24 5.70
N ARG A 51 -14.42 -3.10 5.47
CA ARG A 51 -15.03 -3.90 6.54
C ARG A 51 -14.27 -5.19 6.90
N ARG A 52 -13.14 -5.49 6.25
CA ARG A 52 -12.44 -6.78 6.43
C ARG A 52 -11.30 -6.78 7.44
N GLY A 53 -10.87 -5.61 7.96
CA GLY A 53 -9.82 -5.53 8.97
C GLY A 53 -8.57 -6.32 8.55
N ARG A 54 -7.84 -6.86 9.53
CA ARG A 54 -6.68 -7.73 9.35
C ARG A 54 -6.86 -9.01 10.16
N ARG A 55 -6.56 -10.19 9.58
CA ARG A 55 -6.68 -11.49 10.28
C ARG A 55 -5.69 -11.63 11.45
N SER A 56 -4.47 -11.13 11.29
CA SER A 56 -3.41 -11.20 12.32
C SER A 56 -2.46 -10.02 12.17
N MET A 57 -2.21 -9.28 13.25
CA MET A 57 -1.24 -8.18 13.27
C MET A 57 0.22 -8.64 13.06
N LYS A 58 0.53 -9.91 13.38
CA LYS A 58 1.92 -10.41 13.41
C LYS A 58 2.30 -11.29 12.22
N THR A 59 1.32 -11.88 11.53
CA THR A 59 1.59 -12.82 10.43
C THR A 59 0.77 -12.45 9.21
N LEU A 60 1.46 -12.14 8.10
CA LEU A 60 0.88 -11.94 6.78
C LEU A 60 0.96 -13.23 5.97
N ARG A 61 -0.13 -13.55 5.26
CA ARG A 61 -0.17 -14.64 4.29
C ARG A 61 -0.79 -14.17 2.99
N VAL A 62 -0.39 -14.80 1.89
CA VAL A 62 -1.05 -14.62 0.59
C VAL A 62 -2.53 -14.95 0.74
N GLY A 63 -3.38 -14.07 0.21
CA GLY A 63 -4.83 -14.16 0.32
C GLY A 63 -5.43 -13.41 1.52
N ASP A 64 -4.63 -12.95 2.49
CA ASP A 64 -5.14 -12.14 3.60
C ASP A 64 -5.74 -10.83 3.09
N ALA A 65 -6.85 -10.42 3.69
CA ALA A 65 -7.45 -9.12 3.45
C ALA A 65 -6.82 -8.08 4.39
N LEU A 66 -6.52 -6.91 3.84
CA LEU A 66 -6.08 -5.70 4.53
C LEU A 66 -7.03 -4.58 4.08
N ASP A 67 -8.14 -4.44 4.80
CA ASP A 67 -9.23 -3.52 4.44
C ASP A 67 -9.82 -3.81 3.04
N PHE A 68 -9.46 -3.00 2.05
CA PHE A 68 -9.85 -3.11 0.64
C PHE A 68 -8.73 -3.64 -0.25
N TRP A 69 -7.64 -4.11 0.34
CA TRP A 69 -6.56 -4.79 -0.33
C TRP A 69 -6.58 -6.27 -0.01
N ARG A 70 -6.09 -7.08 -0.96
CA ARG A 70 -5.75 -8.48 -0.73
C ARG A 70 -4.27 -8.68 -0.96
N VAL A 71 -3.62 -9.39 -0.05
CA VAL A 71 -2.23 -9.83 -0.25
C VAL A 71 -2.20 -10.78 -1.43
N GLU A 72 -1.56 -10.35 -2.50
CA GLU A 72 -1.42 -11.14 -3.72
C GLU A 72 -0.08 -11.88 -3.75
N ALA A 73 0.98 -11.25 -3.26
CA ALA A 73 2.29 -11.88 -3.09
C ALA A 73 2.96 -11.34 -1.81
N TYR A 74 3.67 -12.22 -1.11
CA TYR A 74 4.39 -11.86 0.11
C TYR A 74 5.68 -12.68 0.22
N GLU A 75 6.80 -11.97 0.29
CA GLU A 75 8.12 -12.51 0.57
C GLU A 75 8.60 -11.89 1.89
N PRO A 76 8.60 -12.64 3.00
CA PRO A 76 9.00 -12.13 4.31
C PRO A 76 10.38 -11.47 4.26
N GLY A 77 10.50 -10.28 4.84
CA GLY A 77 11.76 -9.52 4.88
C GLY A 77 12.13 -8.79 3.58
N ARG A 78 11.35 -8.95 2.49
CA ARG A 78 11.73 -8.40 1.18
C ARG A 78 10.59 -7.72 0.43
N MET A 79 9.44 -8.35 0.24
CA MET A 79 8.39 -7.85 -0.65
C MET A 79 6.99 -8.08 -0.11
N LEU A 80 6.11 -7.10 -0.29
CA LEU A 80 4.66 -7.24 -0.11
C LEU A 80 3.94 -6.63 -1.31
N ARG A 81 3.10 -7.43 -2.00
CA ARG A 81 2.21 -6.96 -3.07
C ARG A 81 0.76 -7.11 -2.64
N LEU A 82 0.03 -6.01 -2.82
CA LEU A 82 -1.36 -5.85 -2.44
C LEU A 82 -2.18 -5.54 -3.69
N ARG A 83 -3.25 -6.30 -3.93
CA ARG A 83 -4.22 -6.07 -5.00
C ARG A 83 -5.44 -5.36 -4.44
N ALA A 84 -5.90 -4.29 -5.07
CA ALA A 84 -7.13 -3.61 -4.68
C ALA A 84 -8.35 -4.51 -4.99
N GLU A 85 -9.28 -4.61 -4.04
CA GLU A 85 -10.57 -5.29 -4.17
C GLU A 85 -11.75 -4.31 -4.25
N MET A 86 -11.50 -3.00 -4.17
CA MET A 86 -12.55 -1.98 -4.32
C MET A 86 -12.99 -1.87 -5.79
N LEU A 87 -14.21 -1.39 -6.01
CA LEU A 87 -14.79 -1.14 -7.32
C LEU A 87 -14.03 -0.01 -8.03
N LEU A 88 -13.14 -0.39 -8.93
CA LEU A 88 -12.37 0.51 -9.78
C LEU A 88 -12.70 0.23 -11.25
N PRO A 89 -12.66 1.23 -12.13
CA PRO A 89 -12.74 1.02 -13.58
C PRO A 89 -11.41 0.46 -14.12
N GLY A 90 -10.95 -0.65 -13.55
CA GLY A 90 -9.61 -1.20 -13.74
C GLY A 90 -9.16 -2.06 -12.57
N ARG A 91 -7.90 -2.46 -12.59
CA ARG A 91 -7.25 -3.20 -11.50
C ARG A 91 -6.09 -2.37 -10.95
N ALA A 92 -5.88 -2.39 -9.65
CA ALA A 92 -4.80 -1.65 -9.00
C ALA A 92 -4.00 -2.56 -8.09
N TRP A 93 -2.70 -2.28 -8.00
CA TRP A 93 -1.79 -2.94 -7.09
C TRP A 93 -0.90 -1.91 -6.40
N LEU A 94 -0.51 -2.23 -5.17
CA LEU A 94 0.48 -1.52 -4.41
C LEU A 94 1.53 -2.53 -3.94
N GLN A 95 2.78 -2.27 -4.28
CA GLN A 95 3.92 -3.12 -3.94
C GLN A 95 4.90 -2.33 -3.10
N PHE A 96 5.39 -2.96 -2.05
CA PHE A 96 6.54 -2.53 -1.27
C PHE A 96 7.66 -3.54 -1.41
N GLU A 97 8.87 -3.05 -1.58
CA GLU A 97 10.08 -3.84 -1.63
C GLU A 97 11.15 -3.18 -0.77
N THR A 98 12.05 -4.00 -0.24
CA THR A 98 13.25 -3.50 0.41
C THR A 98 14.47 -4.34 0.07
N GLU A 99 15.60 -3.66 -0.07
CA GLU A 99 16.89 -4.28 -0.34
C GLU A 99 17.93 -3.74 0.66
N SER A 100 18.85 -4.61 1.09
CA SER A 100 19.91 -4.23 2.03
C SER A 100 20.99 -3.45 1.29
N LEU A 101 21.29 -2.23 1.77
CA LEU A 101 22.45 -1.46 1.33
C LEU A 101 23.66 -1.70 2.26
N SER A 102 23.39 -1.87 3.55
CA SER A 102 24.38 -2.24 4.56
C SER A 102 23.69 -2.83 5.79
N SER A 103 24.45 -3.20 6.83
CA SER A 103 23.89 -3.66 8.11
C SER A 103 22.97 -2.64 8.80
N ALA A 104 23.03 -1.36 8.43
CA ALA A 104 22.26 -0.28 9.04
C ALA A 104 21.44 0.55 8.05
N LYS A 105 21.44 0.21 6.75
CA LYS A 105 20.72 0.94 5.71
C LYS A 105 20.04 0.01 4.74
N SER A 106 18.90 0.44 4.23
CA SER A 106 18.13 -0.27 3.23
C SER A 106 17.52 0.69 2.21
N THR A 107 17.23 0.18 1.03
CA THR A 107 16.37 0.84 0.05
C THR A 107 14.93 0.42 0.33
N LEU A 108 14.00 1.37 0.31
CA LEU A 108 12.56 1.15 0.31
C LEU A 108 12.02 1.57 -1.06
N VAL A 109 11.40 0.64 -1.77
CA VAL A 109 10.74 0.89 -3.05
C VAL A 109 9.24 0.73 -2.86
N GLN A 110 8.48 1.69 -3.34
CA GLN A 110 7.01 1.65 -3.37
C GLN A 110 6.55 1.80 -4.81
N THR A 111 5.80 0.83 -5.32
CA THR A 111 5.29 0.83 -6.68
C THR A 111 3.78 0.68 -6.70
N ALA A 112 3.09 1.66 -7.28
CA ALA A 112 1.67 1.60 -7.57
C ALA A 112 1.43 1.27 -9.05
N PHE A 113 0.72 0.17 -9.29
CA PHE A 113 0.31 -0.27 -10.62
C PHE A 113 -1.19 -0.01 -10.79
N PHE A 114 -1.57 0.44 -11.98
CA PHE A 114 -2.96 0.58 -12.37
C PHE A 114 -3.13 0.12 -13.80
N GLU A 115 -4.05 -0.82 -13.99
CA GLU A 115 -4.46 -1.36 -15.27
C GLU A 115 -5.87 -0.81 -15.55
N PRO A 116 -5.99 0.30 -16.30
CA PRO A 116 -7.29 0.89 -16.64
C PRO A 116 -8.09 -0.06 -17.53
N ARG A 117 -9.41 -0.13 -17.32
CA ARG A 117 -10.32 -0.90 -18.18
C ARG A 117 -11.26 0.06 -18.92
N GLY A 118 -11.11 0.12 -20.25
CA GLY A 118 -11.90 0.99 -21.12
C GLY A 118 -11.68 2.49 -20.87
N LEU A 119 -12.49 3.32 -21.54
CA LEU A 119 -12.35 4.79 -21.49
C LEU A 119 -12.50 5.36 -20.06
N TRP A 120 -13.46 4.83 -19.29
CA TRP A 120 -13.69 5.22 -17.90
C TRP A 120 -12.50 4.93 -16.99
N GLY A 121 -11.72 3.88 -17.29
CA GLY A 121 -10.49 3.55 -16.57
C GLY A 121 -9.42 4.62 -16.75
N TYR A 122 -9.21 5.06 -17.99
CA TYR A 122 -8.26 6.13 -18.29
C TYR A 122 -8.70 7.46 -17.68
N LEU A 123 -9.99 7.82 -17.79
CA LEU A 123 -10.50 9.06 -17.21
C LEU A 123 -10.32 9.08 -15.69
N TYR A 124 -10.63 7.97 -15.03
CA TYR A 124 -10.39 7.82 -13.59
C TYR A 124 -8.91 7.98 -13.27
N TRP A 125 -8.02 7.28 -13.99
CA TRP A 125 -6.58 7.33 -13.77
C TRP A 125 -6.02 8.76 -13.81
N TYR A 126 -6.38 9.53 -14.84
CA TYR A 126 -5.93 10.92 -14.96
C TYR A 126 -6.52 11.84 -13.89
N ALA A 127 -7.77 11.62 -13.48
CA ALA A 127 -8.41 12.40 -12.41
C ALA A 127 -7.73 12.19 -11.04
N VAL A 128 -7.26 10.96 -10.75
CA VAL A 128 -6.60 10.65 -9.47
C VAL A 128 -5.09 10.88 -9.47
N LEU A 129 -4.46 11.00 -10.64
CA LEU A 129 -3.04 11.24 -10.82
C LEU A 129 -2.44 12.37 -9.95
N PRO A 130 -3.05 13.58 -9.84
CA PRO A 130 -2.49 14.64 -9.00
C PRO A 130 -2.45 14.28 -7.50
N PHE A 131 -3.37 13.41 -7.05
CA PHE A 131 -3.42 12.95 -5.66
C PHE A 131 -2.39 11.86 -5.36
N HIS A 132 -1.95 11.08 -6.36
CA HIS A 132 -0.90 10.06 -6.20
C HIS A 132 0.39 10.66 -5.66
N GLY A 133 0.79 11.83 -6.18
CA GLY A 133 1.90 12.65 -5.68
C GLY A 133 1.95 12.74 -4.16
N VAL A 134 0.81 13.14 -3.60
CA VAL A 134 0.65 13.48 -2.20
C VAL A 134 0.44 12.23 -1.34
N VAL A 135 -0.45 11.32 -1.77
CA VAL A 135 -0.80 10.11 -1.01
C VAL A 135 0.38 9.14 -0.96
N PHE A 136 0.91 8.77 -2.11
CA PHE A 136 2.00 7.79 -2.21
C PHE A 136 3.34 8.37 -1.76
N GLY A 137 3.56 9.68 -1.97
CA GLY A 137 4.74 10.36 -1.42
C GLY A 137 4.76 10.37 0.10
N ARG A 138 3.65 10.74 0.73
CA ARG A 138 3.57 10.74 2.20
C ARG A 138 3.64 9.33 2.79
N MET A 139 3.04 8.35 2.11
CA MET A 139 3.07 6.96 2.58
C MET A 139 4.50 6.39 2.64
N ILE A 140 5.29 6.53 1.57
CA ILE A 140 6.67 6.04 1.57
C ILE A 140 7.53 6.76 2.62
N ASP A 141 7.30 8.06 2.82
CA ASP A 141 8.03 8.85 3.81
C ASP A 141 7.67 8.44 5.26
N GLU A 142 6.39 8.18 5.56
CA GLU A 142 5.98 7.72 6.89
C GLU A 142 6.45 6.29 7.19
N VAL A 143 6.48 5.40 6.19
CA VAL A 143 7.08 4.07 6.33
C VAL A 143 8.58 4.18 6.64
N ALA A 144 9.31 5.03 5.91
CA ALA A 144 10.73 5.28 6.16
C ALA A 144 10.97 5.81 7.58
N LYS A 145 10.24 6.86 7.99
CA LYS A 145 10.34 7.43 9.34
C LYS A 145 10.02 6.42 10.44
N ALA A 146 9.00 5.58 10.23
CA ALA A 146 8.63 4.56 11.20
C ALA A 146 9.72 3.49 11.35
N ALA A 147 10.41 3.14 10.26
CA ALA A 147 11.55 2.22 10.32
C ALA A 147 12.78 2.81 11.03
N GLU A 148 13.00 4.13 10.91
CA GLU A 148 14.14 4.82 11.50
C GLU A 148 13.97 5.17 13.00
N ARG A 149 12.74 5.20 13.52
CA ARG A 149 12.44 5.68 14.88
C ARG A 149 12.50 4.63 15.99
N VAL A 150 12.44 3.36 15.64
CA VAL A 150 12.49 2.25 16.61
C VAL A 150 13.94 1.97 16.95
#